data_AF-A0A553RG70-F1
#
_entry.id   AF-A0A553RG70-F1
#
_cell.length_a   1.000
_cell.length_b   1.000
_cell.length_c   1.000
_cell.angle_alpha   90.00
_cell.angle_beta   90.00
_cell.angle_gamma   90.00
#
_symmetry.space_group_name_H-M   'P 1'
#
loop_
_entity.id
_entity.type
_entity.pdbx_description
1 polymer ?
#
loop_
_entity_poly.entity_id
_entity_poly.type
_entity_poly.pdbx_seq_one_letter_code
_entity_poly.pdbx_strand_id
1 'polypeptide(L)'
;QTDSSVTITCADRKWNKQVSCEPVDCGLPDKYHVHPALFHFPEGTTFGKKSSFTCKEPAQLLGSNTTLTCLADGLWSFPEALCELRCPPPPPVPNAILMTTRCQENGLKTGTLCKYKCKPGFHVTNKPKRRAFKRQCTEDGRWLPGGCQPVTCPAPPDVFYGMYQCTDGFRFDSTCWINCEPSNHTQQPPPPCKQGIGSNVIRCRKDGNWTGSFRLCPELKGQCSLPQNLHPSIRISCRKGYGIGEECELSCRDSNNDVIILPRNMTASSIMRHHWMNPTKAKHIVCTMGLKWFPHPDALRCIKGCEPFMGDNYCDAINNRAYCNYDGGDCCHSTVKTKKQLLHQKMVMISDLEKGSYLKHGELENPSSKGIVPKQIAGLDFLQSSENVI
;
A
#
# COMPACT_ATOMS: atom_id res chain seq x y z
N GLN A 1 -31.01 -14.90 -43.34
CA GLN A 1 -31.06 -15.68 -44.58
C GLN A 1 -30.38 -14.86 -45.66
N THR A 2 -29.08 -15.02 -45.81
CA THR A 2 -28.33 -14.53 -46.97
C THR A 2 -28.49 -15.59 -48.05
N ASP A 3 -29.17 -15.24 -49.14
CA ASP A 3 -29.47 -16.14 -50.23
C ASP A 3 -28.16 -16.60 -50.88
N SER A 4 -27.82 -17.89 -50.77
CA SER A 4 -26.56 -18.47 -51.25
C SER A 4 -26.55 -18.68 -52.77
N SER A 5 -27.63 -18.30 -53.45
CA SER A 5 -27.79 -18.50 -54.88
C SER A 5 -28.18 -17.19 -55.57
N VAL A 6 -27.53 -16.89 -56.69
CA VAL A 6 -27.85 -15.76 -57.55
C VAL A 6 -28.21 -16.29 -58.94
N THR A 7 -29.43 -16.02 -59.39
CA THR A 7 -29.86 -16.35 -60.76
C THR A 7 -29.54 -15.19 -61.70
N ILE A 8 -28.82 -15.49 -62.79
CA ILE A 8 -28.53 -14.57 -63.89
C ILE A 8 -29.20 -15.03 -65.18
N THR A 9 -29.64 -14.09 -66.01
CA THR A 9 -30.32 -14.35 -67.28
C THR A 9 -29.59 -13.62 -68.41
N CYS A 10 -29.40 -14.32 -69.54
CA CYS A 10 -28.80 -13.77 -70.75
C CYS A 10 -29.90 -13.50 -71.78
N ALA A 11 -30.03 -12.25 -72.19
CA ALA A 11 -30.92 -11.81 -73.27
C ALA A 11 -30.13 -10.91 -74.23
N ASP A 12 -30.34 -11.03 -75.54
CA ASP A 12 -29.67 -10.20 -76.56
C ASP A 12 -28.14 -10.15 -76.43
N ARG A 13 -27.52 -11.29 -76.11
CA ARG A 13 -26.07 -11.46 -75.87
C ARG A 13 -25.51 -10.62 -74.69
N LYS A 14 -26.37 -10.12 -73.80
CA LYS A 14 -25.96 -9.36 -72.62
C LYS A 14 -26.50 -10.01 -71.34
N TRP A 15 -25.64 -10.17 -70.35
CA TRP A 15 -26.04 -10.63 -69.03
C TRP A 15 -26.75 -9.51 -68.27
N ASN A 16 -27.85 -9.85 -67.60
CA ASN A 16 -28.62 -8.89 -66.80
C ASN A 16 -27.88 -8.42 -65.54
N LYS A 17 -26.91 -9.21 -65.06
CA LYS A 17 -26.12 -8.93 -63.86
C LYS A 17 -24.68 -9.42 -64.08
N GLN A 18 -23.73 -8.67 -63.56
CA GLN A 18 -22.35 -9.14 -63.36
C GLN A 18 -22.25 -9.64 -61.92
N VAL A 19 -21.81 -10.89 -61.73
CA VAL A 19 -21.67 -11.51 -60.41
C VAL A 19 -20.21 -11.87 -60.20
N SER A 20 -19.70 -11.55 -59.02
CA SER A 20 -18.38 -11.97 -58.55
C SER A 20 -18.56 -12.72 -57.24
N CYS A 21 -17.95 -13.90 -57.11
CA CYS A 21 -17.93 -14.64 -55.86
C CYS A 21 -16.65 -14.29 -55.12
N GLU A 22 -16.79 -13.78 -53.91
CA GLU A 22 -15.66 -13.58 -53.00
C GLU A 22 -15.51 -14.80 -52.09
N PRO A 23 -14.27 -15.18 -51.71
CA PRO A 23 -14.06 -16.27 -50.76
C PRO A 23 -14.75 -15.94 -49.43
N VAL A 24 -15.43 -16.94 -48.84
CA VAL A 24 -15.93 -16.81 -47.46
C VAL A 24 -14.76 -16.56 -46.53
N ASP A 25 -14.86 -15.54 -45.69
CA ASP A 25 -13.80 -15.14 -44.76
C ASP A 25 -14.33 -15.25 -43.32
N CYS A 26 -13.66 -16.08 -42.53
CA CYS A 26 -14.01 -16.28 -41.12
C CYS A 26 -13.46 -15.17 -40.21
N GLY A 27 -12.57 -14.32 -40.73
CA GLY A 27 -11.93 -13.26 -39.97
C GLY A 27 -11.22 -13.76 -38.70
N LEU A 28 -11.18 -12.93 -37.67
CA LEU A 28 -10.62 -13.29 -36.37
C LEU A 28 -11.61 -14.17 -35.58
N PRO A 29 -11.16 -15.32 -35.02
CA PRO A 29 -11.99 -16.15 -34.15
C PRO A 29 -12.55 -15.35 -32.97
N ASP A 30 -13.79 -15.65 -32.58
CA ASP A 30 -14.40 -15.03 -31.39
C ASP A 30 -13.48 -15.22 -30.16
N LYS A 31 -13.29 -14.15 -29.40
CA LYS A 31 -12.51 -14.13 -28.16
C LYS A 31 -12.94 -15.20 -27.15
N TYR A 32 -14.17 -15.72 -27.23
CA TYR A 32 -14.69 -16.76 -26.35
C TYR A 32 -14.44 -18.20 -26.83
N HIS A 33 -14.04 -18.43 -28.08
CA HIS A 33 -13.79 -19.79 -28.58
C HIS A 33 -12.62 -20.44 -27.84
N VAL A 34 -11.53 -19.71 -27.66
CA VAL A 34 -10.33 -20.17 -26.95
C VAL A 34 -9.73 -19.00 -26.17
N HIS A 35 -10.27 -18.68 -25.00
CA HIS A 35 -9.77 -17.57 -24.17
C HIS A 35 -8.94 -18.07 -22.99
N PRO A 36 -7.76 -17.49 -22.67
CA PRO A 36 -7.02 -16.47 -23.41
C PRO A 36 -5.96 -17.10 -24.33
N ALA A 37 -6.15 -17.01 -25.66
CA ALA A 37 -5.20 -17.51 -26.66
C ALA A 37 -4.70 -16.40 -27.61
N LEU A 38 -3.56 -16.68 -28.24
CA LEU A 38 -3.00 -15.95 -29.36
C LEU A 38 -3.18 -16.80 -30.63
N PHE A 39 -3.87 -16.26 -31.62
CA PHE A 39 -4.13 -16.95 -32.89
C PHE A 39 -3.08 -16.57 -33.94
N HIS A 40 -2.72 -17.54 -34.77
CA HIS A 40 -1.79 -17.41 -35.89
C HIS A 40 -2.48 -17.84 -37.19
N PHE A 41 -2.32 -17.04 -38.24
CA PHE A 41 -3.00 -17.21 -39.54
C PHE A 41 -1.97 -17.17 -40.68
N PRO A 42 -1.17 -18.22 -40.87
CA PRO A 42 -0.08 -18.20 -41.84
C PRO A 42 -0.56 -18.07 -43.29
N GLU A 43 -1.76 -18.57 -43.58
CA GLU A 43 -2.35 -18.63 -44.93
C GLU A 43 -3.59 -17.72 -45.09
N GLY A 44 -3.86 -16.83 -44.12
CA GLY A 44 -5.06 -16.00 -44.07
C GLY A 44 -6.25 -16.68 -43.38
N THR A 45 -7.45 -16.11 -43.56
CA THR A 45 -8.67 -16.44 -42.82
C THR A 45 -9.84 -16.93 -43.69
N THR A 46 -9.59 -17.17 -44.98
CA THR A 46 -10.62 -17.57 -45.95
C THR A 46 -10.97 -19.07 -45.90
N PHE A 47 -12.06 -19.47 -46.55
CA PHE A 47 -12.60 -20.83 -46.55
C PHE A 47 -11.53 -21.92 -46.73
N GLY A 48 -11.56 -22.93 -45.85
CA GLY A 48 -10.62 -24.05 -45.86
C GLY A 48 -9.23 -23.74 -45.30
N LYS A 49 -8.88 -22.46 -45.08
CA LYS A 49 -7.62 -22.07 -44.43
C LYS A 49 -7.64 -22.44 -42.95
N LYS A 50 -6.44 -22.66 -42.42
CA LYS A 50 -6.22 -23.13 -41.06
C LYS A 50 -5.57 -22.05 -40.22
N SER A 51 -6.09 -21.89 -39.01
CA SER A 51 -5.48 -21.12 -37.94
C SER A 51 -4.92 -22.07 -36.89
N SER A 52 -3.81 -21.71 -36.26
CA SER A 52 -3.33 -22.35 -35.04
C SER A 52 -3.36 -21.36 -33.88
N PHE A 53 -3.46 -21.84 -32.64
CA PHE A 53 -3.39 -20.98 -31.47
C PHE A 53 -2.42 -21.47 -30.40
N THR A 54 -1.94 -20.52 -29.59
CA THR A 54 -1.15 -20.79 -28.38
C THR A 54 -1.80 -20.09 -27.19
N CYS A 55 -1.72 -20.70 -26.01
CA CYS A 55 -2.29 -20.10 -24.81
C CYS A 55 -1.44 -18.94 -24.32
N LYS A 56 -2.09 -17.83 -23.97
CA LYS A 56 -1.43 -16.69 -23.35
C LYS A 56 -1.13 -17.02 -21.89
N GLU A 57 0.11 -16.84 -21.46
CA GLU A 57 0.49 -17.03 -20.07
C GLU A 57 -0.40 -16.19 -19.11
N PRO A 58 -0.86 -16.75 -17.97
CA PRO A 58 -0.49 -18.03 -17.39
C PRO A 58 -1.44 -19.20 -17.76
N ALA A 59 -2.27 -19.06 -18.79
CA ALA A 59 -3.17 -20.13 -19.21
C ALA A 59 -2.41 -21.33 -19.79
N GLN A 60 -2.93 -22.53 -19.53
CA GLN A 60 -2.36 -23.78 -20.02
C GLN A 60 -3.27 -24.42 -21.05
N LEU A 61 -2.67 -25.09 -22.03
CA LEU A 61 -3.37 -25.82 -23.08
C LEU A 61 -3.97 -27.11 -22.51
N LEU A 62 -5.27 -27.30 -22.72
CA LEU A 62 -5.97 -28.55 -22.50
C LEU A 62 -6.34 -29.16 -23.85
N GLY A 63 -5.85 -30.36 -24.12
CA GLY A 63 -5.96 -31.00 -25.44
C GLY A 63 -4.66 -30.91 -26.24
N SER A 64 -4.67 -31.43 -27.46
CA SER A 64 -3.48 -31.51 -28.32
C SER A 64 -3.67 -30.82 -29.67
N ASN A 65 -4.91 -30.74 -30.19
CA ASN A 65 -5.20 -30.16 -31.49
C ASN A 65 -5.50 -28.66 -31.36
N THR A 66 -4.52 -27.82 -31.71
CA THR A 66 -4.64 -26.36 -31.69
C THR A 66 -5.09 -25.76 -33.02
N THR A 67 -5.53 -26.59 -33.96
CA THR A 67 -5.86 -26.14 -35.33
C THR A 67 -7.35 -25.87 -35.46
N LEU A 68 -7.71 -24.70 -35.99
CA LEU A 68 -9.06 -24.34 -36.40
C LEU A 68 -9.10 -24.23 -37.92
N THR A 69 -10.22 -24.62 -38.54
CA THR A 69 -10.42 -24.53 -39.99
C THR A 69 -11.59 -23.63 -40.30
N CYS A 70 -11.45 -22.71 -41.26
CA CYS A 70 -12.53 -21.84 -41.69
C CYS A 70 -13.56 -22.64 -42.51
N LEU A 71 -14.82 -22.66 -42.05
CA LEU A 71 -15.91 -23.44 -42.63
C LEU A 71 -16.77 -22.62 -43.61
N ALA A 72 -17.65 -23.30 -44.34
CA ALA A 72 -18.44 -22.70 -45.42
C ALA A 72 -19.51 -21.70 -44.92
N ASP A 73 -19.85 -21.76 -43.64
CA ASP A 73 -20.77 -20.86 -42.96
C ASP A 73 -20.10 -19.56 -42.48
N GLY A 74 -18.79 -19.39 -42.73
CA GLY A 74 -18.02 -18.24 -42.27
C GLY A 74 -17.62 -18.32 -40.79
N LEU A 75 -17.73 -19.49 -40.17
CA LEU A 75 -17.28 -19.73 -38.80
C LEU A 75 -16.04 -20.61 -38.78
N TRP A 76 -15.21 -20.42 -37.76
CA TRP A 76 -14.13 -21.35 -37.46
C TRP A 76 -14.69 -22.66 -36.89
N SER A 77 -14.06 -23.78 -37.21
CA SER A 77 -14.41 -25.09 -36.66
C SER A 77 -14.42 -25.09 -35.13
N PHE A 78 -15.24 -25.94 -34.52
CA PHE A 78 -15.29 -26.09 -33.06
C PHE A 78 -13.90 -26.48 -32.50
N PRO A 79 -13.40 -25.80 -31.45
CA PRO A 79 -12.08 -26.08 -30.90
C PRO A 79 -12.05 -27.41 -30.16
N GLU A 80 -11.09 -28.27 -30.49
CA GLU A 80 -10.82 -29.54 -29.79
C GLU A 80 -9.83 -29.39 -28.62
N ALA A 81 -9.20 -28.21 -28.50
CA ALA A 81 -8.36 -27.84 -27.39
C ALA A 81 -8.75 -26.45 -26.86
N LEU A 82 -8.55 -26.22 -25.57
CA LEU A 82 -8.92 -24.98 -24.89
C LEU A 82 -7.76 -24.45 -24.06
N CYS A 83 -7.75 -23.14 -23.81
CA CYS A 83 -6.82 -22.52 -22.87
C CYS A 83 -7.52 -22.32 -21.53
N GLU A 84 -7.02 -22.94 -20.47
CA GLU A 84 -7.57 -22.77 -19.12
C GLU A 84 -6.64 -21.89 -18.29
N LEU A 85 -7.17 -20.79 -17.74
CA LEU A 85 -6.43 -19.95 -16.80
C LEU A 85 -6.05 -20.77 -15.56
N ARG A 86 -4.76 -20.78 -15.26
CA ARG A 86 -4.19 -21.48 -14.11
C ARG A 86 -3.15 -20.59 -13.47
N CYS A 87 -2.97 -20.73 -12.18
CA CYS A 87 -1.91 -20.02 -11.49
C CYS A 87 -0.59 -20.79 -11.58
N PRO A 88 0.53 -20.08 -11.77
CA PRO A 88 1.83 -20.64 -11.44
C PRO A 88 1.94 -20.86 -9.91
N PRO A 89 3.00 -21.54 -9.44
CA PRO A 89 3.32 -21.61 -8.03
C PRO A 89 3.32 -20.18 -7.45
N PRO A 90 2.71 -19.95 -6.28
CA PRO A 90 2.62 -18.63 -5.72
C PRO A 90 4.01 -18.12 -5.37
N PRO A 91 4.30 -16.83 -5.62
CA PRO A 91 5.62 -16.30 -5.38
C PRO A 91 5.99 -16.38 -3.90
N PRO A 92 7.27 -16.56 -3.55
CA PRO A 92 7.73 -16.58 -2.17
C PRO A 92 7.30 -15.32 -1.42
N VAL A 93 6.80 -15.48 -0.20
CA VAL A 93 6.42 -14.36 0.65
C VAL A 93 7.53 -14.16 1.70
N PRO A 94 8.16 -12.97 1.75
CA PRO A 94 9.19 -12.67 2.75
C PRO A 94 8.67 -12.93 4.17
N ASN A 95 9.51 -13.54 5.00
CA ASN A 95 9.19 -13.86 6.39
C ASN A 95 7.96 -14.75 6.58
N ALA A 96 7.60 -15.53 5.56
CA ALA A 96 6.58 -16.56 5.64
C ALA A 96 7.11 -17.90 5.12
N ILE A 97 6.42 -18.97 5.50
CA ILE A 97 6.67 -20.34 5.06
C ILE A 97 5.39 -20.83 4.39
N LEU A 98 5.50 -21.33 3.15
CA LEU A 98 4.39 -21.99 2.46
C LEU A 98 4.12 -23.33 3.13
N MET A 99 2.91 -23.52 3.64
CA MET A 99 2.50 -24.73 4.36
C MET A 99 1.84 -25.77 3.47
N THR A 100 1.30 -25.34 2.32
CA THR A 100 0.56 -26.19 1.39
C THR A 100 1.52 -26.70 0.31
N THR A 101 2.00 -27.94 0.44
CA THR A 101 3.01 -28.55 -0.47
C THR A 101 2.56 -28.59 -1.92
N ARG A 102 1.31 -28.97 -2.21
CA ARG A 102 0.75 -28.94 -3.58
C ARG A 102 0.85 -27.59 -4.28
N CYS A 103 0.98 -26.49 -3.52
CA CYS A 103 1.15 -25.17 -4.12
C CYS A 103 2.55 -24.92 -4.67
N GLN A 104 3.50 -25.85 -4.49
CA GLN A 104 4.81 -25.79 -5.12
C GLN A 104 4.77 -26.26 -6.59
N GLU A 105 3.69 -26.92 -6.99
CA GLU A 105 3.48 -27.44 -8.35
C GLU A 105 2.88 -26.39 -9.29
N ASN A 106 3.14 -26.54 -10.59
CA ASN A 106 2.57 -25.71 -11.64
C ASN A 106 1.11 -26.10 -11.94
N GLY A 107 0.36 -25.20 -12.59
CA GLY A 107 -0.97 -25.52 -13.14
C GLY A 107 -2.09 -25.54 -12.09
N LEU A 108 -1.98 -24.72 -11.04
CA LEU A 108 -2.96 -24.64 -9.97
C LEU A 108 -4.27 -24.03 -10.50
N LYS A 109 -5.41 -24.68 -10.25
CA LYS A 109 -6.71 -24.17 -10.69
C LYS A 109 -7.03 -22.82 -10.05
N THR A 110 -7.78 -21.97 -10.78
CA THR A 110 -8.38 -20.77 -10.21
C THR A 110 -9.23 -21.13 -8.98
N GLY A 111 -9.26 -20.23 -8.00
CA GLY A 111 -9.86 -20.48 -6.68
C GLY A 111 -8.99 -21.27 -5.70
N THR A 112 -7.84 -21.83 -6.12
CA THR A 112 -6.94 -22.56 -5.21
C THR A 112 -6.47 -21.66 -4.06
N LEU A 113 -6.53 -22.19 -2.83
CA LEU A 113 -6.06 -21.51 -1.62
C LEU A 113 -4.75 -22.12 -1.11
N CYS A 114 -3.71 -21.30 -1.04
CA CYS A 114 -2.39 -21.68 -0.51
C CYS A 114 -2.18 -21.06 0.87
N LYS A 115 -1.92 -21.90 1.88
CA LYS A 115 -1.74 -21.47 3.28
C LYS A 115 -0.28 -21.13 3.55
N TYR A 116 -0.08 -20.00 4.21
CA TYR A 116 1.21 -19.53 4.67
C TYR A 116 1.22 -19.36 6.19
N LYS A 117 2.38 -19.59 6.80
CA LYS A 117 2.66 -19.31 8.21
C LYS A 117 3.78 -18.28 8.30
N CYS A 118 3.55 -17.17 8.99
CA CYS A 118 4.60 -16.19 9.26
C CYS A 118 5.70 -16.83 10.13
N LYS A 119 6.96 -16.49 9.84
CA LYS A 119 8.12 -16.89 10.63
C LYS A 119 8.01 -16.29 12.05
N PRO A 120 8.70 -16.87 13.06
CA PRO A 120 8.78 -16.28 14.40
C PRO A 120 9.23 -14.81 14.32
N GLY A 121 8.62 -13.95 15.14
CA GLY A 121 8.84 -12.50 15.09
C GLY A 121 8.02 -11.75 14.04
N PHE A 122 7.12 -12.43 13.31
CA PHE A 122 6.23 -11.81 12.34
C PHE A 122 4.77 -12.21 12.54
N HIS A 123 3.85 -11.33 12.14
CA HIS A 123 2.40 -11.54 12.15
C HIS A 123 1.79 -11.18 10.79
N VAL A 124 0.55 -11.57 10.55
CA VAL A 124 -0.16 -11.24 9.30
C VAL A 124 -0.36 -9.73 9.20
N THR A 125 -0.13 -9.15 8.01
CA THR A 125 -0.34 -7.73 7.73
C THR A 125 -1.72 -7.26 8.21
N ASN A 126 -1.78 -6.14 8.94
CA ASN A 126 -3.01 -5.57 9.51
C ASN A 126 -3.79 -6.49 10.49
N LYS A 127 -3.21 -7.62 10.92
CA LYS A 127 -3.83 -8.59 11.84
C LYS A 127 -2.80 -9.07 12.87
N PRO A 128 -2.43 -8.25 13.87
CA PRO A 128 -1.30 -8.50 14.79
C PRO A 128 -1.44 -9.79 15.62
N LYS A 129 -2.66 -10.29 15.82
CA LYS A 129 -2.93 -11.55 16.54
C LYS A 129 -2.83 -12.80 15.64
N ARG A 130 -2.84 -12.66 14.32
CA ARG A 130 -2.80 -13.80 13.38
C ARG A 130 -1.37 -14.12 12.95
N ARG A 131 -1.06 -15.41 12.81
CA ARG A 131 0.26 -15.92 12.38
C ARG A 131 0.21 -16.72 11.09
N ALA A 132 -0.97 -16.94 10.53
CA ALA A 132 -1.16 -17.66 9.28
C ALA A 132 -2.22 -16.96 8.44
N PHE A 133 -2.03 -17.00 7.12
CA PHE A 133 -2.94 -16.41 6.14
C PHE A 133 -3.04 -17.35 4.92
N LYS A 134 -3.99 -17.08 4.03
CA LYS A 134 -4.14 -17.79 2.77
C LYS A 134 -4.05 -16.78 1.62
N ARG A 135 -3.43 -17.17 0.52
CA ARG A 135 -3.54 -16.48 -0.77
C ARG A 135 -4.42 -17.30 -1.70
N GLN A 136 -5.23 -16.64 -2.50
CA GLN A 136 -6.14 -17.27 -3.45
C GLN A 136 -5.65 -17.00 -4.88
N CYS A 137 -5.70 -18.04 -5.71
CA CYS A 137 -5.57 -17.92 -7.15
C CYS A 137 -6.86 -17.29 -7.70
N THR A 138 -6.76 -16.13 -8.33
CA THR A 138 -7.88 -15.38 -8.90
C THR A 138 -8.25 -15.93 -10.27
N GLU A 139 -9.41 -15.50 -10.79
CA GLU A 139 -9.90 -15.92 -12.11
C GLU A 139 -8.97 -15.49 -13.25
N ASP A 140 -8.22 -14.39 -13.09
CA ASP A 140 -7.20 -13.92 -14.03
C ASP A 140 -5.85 -14.67 -13.91
N GLY A 141 -5.78 -15.77 -13.16
CA GLY A 141 -4.57 -16.58 -13.02
C GLY A 141 -3.48 -15.93 -12.17
N ARG A 142 -3.83 -14.99 -11.29
CA ARG A 142 -2.90 -14.29 -10.40
C ARG A 142 -3.15 -14.65 -8.93
N TRP A 143 -2.23 -14.26 -8.05
CA TRP A 143 -2.35 -14.54 -6.62
C TRP A 143 -2.69 -13.28 -5.84
N LEU A 144 -3.79 -13.32 -5.08
CA LEU A 144 -4.17 -12.24 -4.15
C LEU A 144 -3.00 -11.89 -3.20
N PRO A 145 -2.84 -10.60 -2.85
CA PRO A 145 -1.76 -10.16 -1.97
C PRO A 145 -1.95 -10.73 -0.56
N GLY A 146 -0.83 -10.96 0.12
CA GLY A 146 -0.81 -11.44 1.49
C GLY A 146 0.63 -11.45 1.99
N GLY A 147 0.84 -11.01 3.22
CA GLY A 147 2.18 -10.77 3.74
C GLY A 147 2.26 -10.86 5.26
N CYS A 148 3.50 -10.79 5.73
CA CYS A 148 3.84 -10.76 7.13
C CYS A 148 4.54 -9.43 7.47
N GLN A 149 4.19 -8.85 8.61
CA GLN A 149 4.82 -7.67 9.20
C GLN A 149 5.58 -8.05 10.47
N PRO A 150 6.68 -7.35 10.81
CA PRO A 150 7.43 -7.64 12.02
C PRO A 150 6.58 -7.35 13.25
N VAL A 151 6.65 -8.24 14.24
CA VAL A 151 6.15 -7.99 15.59
C VAL A 151 7.02 -6.89 16.20
N THR A 152 6.37 -5.82 16.62
CA THR A 152 6.99 -4.71 17.34
C THR A 152 6.26 -4.51 18.66
N CYS A 153 7.01 -4.11 19.69
CA CYS A 153 6.48 -3.71 20.98
C CYS A 153 6.25 -2.20 21.01
N PRO A 154 5.33 -1.70 21.86
CA PRO A 154 5.10 -0.25 21.99
C PRO A 154 6.37 0.44 22.48
N ALA A 155 6.56 1.71 22.11
CA ALA A 155 7.65 2.51 22.67
C ALA A 155 7.52 2.58 24.20
N PRO A 156 8.63 2.48 24.96
CA PRO A 156 8.60 2.73 26.40
C PRO A 156 8.04 4.13 26.72
N PRO A 157 7.47 4.35 27.92
CA PRO A 157 6.93 5.65 28.31
C PRO A 157 7.94 6.80 28.16
N ASP A 158 7.44 7.97 27.79
CA ASP A 158 8.23 9.17 27.45
C ASP A 158 9.19 9.62 28.57
N VAL A 159 8.86 9.36 29.84
CA VAL A 159 9.76 9.63 30.99
C VAL A 159 11.12 8.91 30.86
N PHE A 160 11.18 7.78 30.15
CA PHE A 160 12.42 7.03 29.92
C PHE A 160 13.13 7.41 28.61
N TYR A 161 12.61 8.39 27.86
CA TYR A 161 13.18 8.78 26.58
C TYR A 161 14.64 9.22 26.74
N GLY A 162 15.52 8.65 25.91
CA GLY A 162 16.96 8.90 25.93
C GLY A 162 17.74 8.17 27.03
N MET A 163 17.06 7.40 27.90
CA MET A 163 17.71 6.67 29.00
C MET A 163 17.86 5.17 28.76
N TYR A 164 17.13 4.61 27.80
CA TYR A 164 17.23 3.20 27.45
C TYR A 164 18.04 2.97 26.17
N GLN A 165 18.73 1.84 26.13
CA GLN A 165 19.34 1.29 24.91
C GLN A 165 18.67 -0.02 24.58
N CYS A 166 18.49 -0.31 23.30
CA CYS A 166 17.88 -1.53 22.80
C CYS A 166 18.82 -2.22 21.82
N THR A 167 18.85 -3.54 21.84
CA THR A 167 19.66 -4.32 20.88
C THR A 167 19.20 -4.16 19.43
N ASP A 168 17.89 -3.96 19.20
CA ASP A 168 17.28 -4.01 17.87
C ASP A 168 15.99 -3.19 17.77
N GLY A 169 16.02 -1.95 18.30
CA GLY A 169 14.82 -1.11 18.42
C GLY A 169 13.73 -1.78 19.26
N PHE A 170 12.49 -1.78 18.77
CA PHE A 170 11.35 -2.41 19.46
C PHE A 170 10.89 -3.70 18.79
N ARG A 171 11.75 -4.34 17.99
CA ARG A 171 11.38 -5.57 17.28
C ARG A 171 11.33 -6.77 18.22
N PHE A 172 10.65 -7.82 17.79
CA PHE A 172 10.62 -9.11 18.48
C PHE A 172 12.03 -9.54 18.91
N ASP A 173 12.12 -10.01 20.14
CA ASP A 173 13.34 -10.47 20.78
C ASP A 173 14.37 -9.39 21.13
N SER A 174 14.10 -8.13 20.76
CA SER A 174 14.93 -7.03 21.21
C SER A 174 14.89 -6.89 22.72
N THR A 175 16.06 -6.72 23.31
CA THR A 175 16.22 -6.46 24.74
C THR A 175 16.60 -5.01 24.92
N CYS A 176 15.81 -4.28 25.70
CA CYS A 176 16.06 -2.90 26.07
C CYS A 176 16.39 -2.79 27.55
N TRP A 177 17.33 -1.94 27.91
CA TRP A 177 17.71 -1.72 29.30
C TRP A 177 17.99 -0.25 29.60
N ILE A 178 17.76 0.14 30.86
CA ILE A 178 18.16 1.45 31.40
C ILE A 178 19.32 1.28 32.38
N ASN A 179 20.26 2.21 32.36
CA ASN A 179 21.34 2.26 33.34
C ASN A 179 20.99 3.29 34.41
N CYS A 180 20.86 2.84 35.65
CA CYS A 180 20.56 3.71 36.80
C CYS A 180 21.80 4.23 37.52
N GLU A 181 22.98 3.72 37.22
CA GLU A 181 24.23 4.17 37.81
C GLU A 181 24.96 5.14 36.85
N PRO A 182 25.52 6.25 37.36
CA PRO A 182 26.46 7.06 36.60
C PRO A 182 27.70 6.22 36.30
N SER A 183 27.91 5.97 35.02
CA SER A 183 28.88 5.05 34.44
C SER A 183 30.27 5.13 35.07
N ASN A 184 30.75 4.00 35.61
CA ASN A 184 32.17 3.68 35.57
C ASN A 184 32.50 2.28 35.02
N HIS A 185 31.52 1.54 34.48
CA HIS A 185 31.79 0.23 33.86
C HIS A 185 31.10 0.04 32.50
N THR A 186 31.97 0.00 31.49
CA THR A 186 31.96 -0.74 30.22
C THR A 186 30.66 -1.34 29.67
N GLN A 187 30.46 -1.03 28.39
CA GLN A 187 29.44 -1.42 27.42
C GLN A 187 29.27 -2.94 27.21
N GLN A 188 28.75 -3.67 28.19
CA GLN A 188 28.21 -5.01 27.96
C GLN A 188 26.71 -5.06 28.30
N PRO A 189 25.88 -5.65 27.42
CA PRO A 189 24.48 -5.89 27.74
C PRO A 189 24.40 -6.79 28.99
N PRO A 190 23.55 -6.46 29.98
CA PRO A 190 23.39 -7.30 31.17
C PRO A 190 22.93 -8.72 30.78
N PRO A 191 23.35 -9.77 31.51
CA PRO A 191 23.00 -11.15 31.18
C PRO A 191 21.47 -11.34 31.13
N PRO A 192 20.97 -12.28 30.29
CA PRO A 192 19.54 -12.52 30.13
C PRO A 192 18.91 -13.07 31.43
N CYS A 193 18.34 -12.15 32.21
CA CYS A 193 17.39 -12.27 33.34
C CYS A 193 17.40 -13.56 34.18
N LYS A 194 17.72 -13.42 35.48
CA LYS A 194 16.92 -14.06 36.53
C LYS A 194 15.60 -13.27 36.64
N GLN A 195 14.48 -13.98 36.49
CA GLN A 195 13.13 -13.41 36.47
C GLN A 195 12.76 -12.81 37.82
N GLY A 196 12.70 -11.48 37.90
CA GLY A 196 12.17 -10.75 39.05
C GLY A 196 11.24 -9.65 38.59
N ILE A 197 10.27 -9.26 39.43
CA ILE A 197 9.19 -8.29 39.15
C ILE A 197 9.70 -6.82 39.03
N GLY A 198 10.98 -6.60 38.72
CA GLY A 198 11.59 -5.26 38.70
C GLY A 198 12.92 -5.15 37.98
N SER A 199 13.13 -5.85 36.86
CA SER A 199 14.35 -5.66 36.06
C SER A 199 14.32 -4.36 35.26
N ASN A 200 15.42 -3.60 35.29
CA ASN A 200 15.70 -2.48 34.38
C ASN A 200 15.99 -2.94 32.93
N VAL A 201 15.52 -4.14 32.60
CA VAL A 201 15.72 -4.84 31.33
C VAL A 201 14.36 -5.40 30.94
N ILE A 202 13.94 -5.11 29.71
CA ILE A 202 12.69 -5.59 29.11
C ILE A 202 13.00 -6.25 27.77
N ARG A 203 12.29 -7.33 27.44
CA ARG A 203 12.44 -8.05 26.16
C ARG A 203 11.13 -8.07 25.40
N CYS A 204 11.18 -7.79 24.10
CA CYS A 204 9.97 -7.78 23.27
C CYS A 204 9.53 -9.20 22.95
N ARG A 205 8.33 -9.59 23.38
CA ARG A 205 7.82 -10.95 23.21
C ARG A 205 7.06 -11.12 21.89
N LYS A 206 6.77 -12.39 21.56
CA LYS A 206 6.05 -12.81 20.35
C LYS A 206 4.62 -12.27 20.25
N ASP A 207 4.03 -11.83 21.35
CA ASP A 207 2.69 -11.24 21.44
C ASP A 207 2.69 -9.73 21.14
N GLY A 208 3.86 -9.10 20.99
CA GLY A 208 3.99 -7.66 20.79
C GLY A 208 4.02 -6.86 22.10
N ASN A 209 4.23 -7.54 23.24
CA ASN A 209 4.31 -6.88 24.55
C ASN A 209 5.70 -7.10 25.18
N TRP A 210 6.13 -6.14 25.99
CA TRP A 210 7.36 -6.25 26.77
C TRP A 210 7.21 -7.25 27.92
N THR A 211 8.31 -7.93 28.29
CA THR A 211 8.38 -8.79 29.49
C THR A 211 8.01 -8.08 30.78
N GLY A 212 8.17 -6.76 30.84
CA GLY A 212 7.82 -5.91 31.96
C GLY A 212 7.85 -4.44 31.55
N SER A 213 8.03 -3.58 32.54
CA SER A 213 8.13 -2.13 32.40
C SER A 213 9.36 -1.61 33.15
N PHE A 214 9.93 -0.51 32.67
CA PHE A 214 11.01 0.17 33.39
C PHE A 214 10.49 0.78 34.70
N ARG A 215 11.38 0.87 35.68
CA ARG A 215 11.13 1.59 36.94
C ARG A 215 12.01 2.83 36.99
N LEU A 216 11.52 3.87 37.66
CA LEU A 216 12.35 5.05 37.94
C LEU A 216 13.51 4.65 38.85
N CYS A 217 14.71 5.17 38.55
CA CYS A 217 15.88 4.92 39.39
C CYS A 217 15.70 5.65 40.73
N PRO A 218 15.77 4.95 41.89
CA PRO A 218 15.47 5.54 43.20
C PRO A 218 16.34 6.75 43.57
N GLU A 219 17.60 6.74 43.12
CA GLU A 219 18.59 7.77 43.43
C GLU A 219 18.44 9.03 42.55
N LEU A 220 17.66 8.96 41.47
CA LEU A 220 17.45 10.10 40.59
C LEU A 220 16.41 11.04 41.21
N LYS A 221 16.89 12.16 41.74
CA LYS A 221 16.09 13.27 42.25
C LYS A 221 16.38 14.51 41.44
N GLY A 222 15.35 15.33 41.23
CA GLY A 222 15.47 16.61 40.55
C GLY A 222 14.22 17.00 39.78
N GLN A 223 14.32 18.14 39.12
CA GLN A 223 13.29 18.68 38.25
C GLN A 223 13.96 19.27 37.01
N CYS A 224 13.25 19.25 35.89
CA CYS A 224 13.72 19.90 34.68
C CYS A 224 13.79 21.41 34.89
N SER A 225 14.77 22.05 34.26
CA SER A 225 14.78 23.50 34.15
C SER A 225 13.55 23.98 33.39
N LEU A 226 13.15 25.24 33.58
CA LEU A 226 12.10 25.85 32.77
C LEU A 226 12.39 25.62 31.28
N PRO A 227 11.42 25.14 30.47
CA PRO A 227 11.65 24.86 29.07
C PRO A 227 12.18 26.10 28.33
N GLN A 228 13.45 26.04 27.94
CA GLN A 228 14.09 27.10 27.16
C GLN A 228 13.81 26.89 25.66
N ASN A 229 13.90 27.96 24.88
CA ASN A 229 13.77 27.94 23.41
C ASN A 229 12.42 27.44 22.86
N LEU A 230 11.36 27.50 23.65
CA LEU A 230 10.01 27.22 23.16
C LEU A 230 9.58 28.30 22.15
N HIS A 231 9.02 27.89 21.02
CA HIS A 231 8.55 28.84 20.01
C HIS A 231 7.50 29.79 20.58
N PRO A 232 7.53 31.11 20.29
CA PRO A 232 6.64 32.09 20.92
C PRO A 232 5.14 31.80 20.75
N SER A 233 4.75 31.11 19.68
CA SER A 233 3.36 30.73 19.41
C SER A 233 2.81 29.61 20.32
N ILE A 234 3.65 28.99 21.14
CA ILE A 234 3.27 27.88 22.02
C ILE A 234 3.08 28.40 23.45
N ARG A 235 2.05 27.91 24.12
CA ARG A 235 1.79 28.07 25.54
C ARG A 235 1.98 26.72 26.23
N ILE A 236 2.63 26.76 27.39
CA ILE A 236 2.84 25.59 28.24
C ILE A 236 2.16 25.82 29.59
N SER A 237 1.51 24.77 30.12
CA SER A 237 0.85 24.78 31.42
C SER A 237 1.30 23.57 32.24
N CYS A 238 2.01 23.81 33.34
CA CYS A 238 2.58 22.79 34.21
C CYS A 238 1.93 22.83 35.59
N ARG A 239 0.74 22.22 35.73
CA ARG A 239 -0.04 22.30 36.99
C ARG A 239 0.62 21.59 38.17
N LYS A 240 1.42 20.56 37.89
CA LYS A 240 2.06 19.69 38.89
C LYS A 240 3.55 19.97 39.07
N GLY A 241 4.06 21.05 38.47
CA GLY A 241 5.47 21.41 38.49
C GLY A 241 6.28 20.73 37.37
N TYR A 242 7.58 20.58 37.60
CA TYR A 242 8.57 20.18 36.58
C TYR A 242 9.40 18.94 37.00
N GLY A 243 8.89 18.17 37.96
CA GLY A 243 9.56 16.96 38.46
C GLY A 243 9.66 15.86 37.40
N ILE A 244 10.53 14.88 37.63
CA ILE A 244 10.70 13.72 36.73
C ILE A 244 9.35 13.02 36.54
N GLY A 245 8.97 12.81 35.28
CA GLY A 245 7.71 12.17 34.88
C GLY A 245 6.51 13.11 34.87
N GLU A 246 6.63 14.35 35.35
CA GLU A 246 5.55 15.31 35.26
C GLU A 246 5.33 15.77 33.82
N GLU A 247 4.05 15.88 33.46
CA GLU A 247 3.61 16.26 32.14
C GLU A 247 3.03 17.68 32.15
N CYS A 248 3.50 18.51 31.24
CA CYS A 248 2.95 19.84 31.01
C CYS A 248 2.10 19.85 29.74
N GLU A 249 0.91 20.46 29.81
CA GLU A 249 0.02 20.64 28.67
C GLU A 249 0.61 21.66 27.69
N LEU A 250 0.61 21.30 26.41
CA LEU A 250 1.02 22.18 25.31
C LEU A 250 -0.22 22.66 24.54
N SER A 251 -0.23 23.94 24.20
CA SER A 251 -1.27 24.53 23.35
C SER A 251 -0.69 25.61 22.45
N CYS A 252 -1.32 25.86 21.30
CA CYS A 252 -1.00 27.02 20.49
C CYS A 252 -1.74 28.26 21.02
N ARG A 253 -1.16 29.45 20.79
CA ARG A 253 -1.84 30.72 21.11
C ARG A 253 -3.15 30.88 20.32
N ASP A 254 -3.17 30.37 19.10
CA ASP A 254 -4.34 30.26 18.24
C ASP A 254 -4.96 28.87 18.46
N SER A 255 -6.24 28.83 18.82
CA SER A 255 -6.98 27.60 19.13
C SER A 255 -7.21 26.70 17.92
N ASN A 256 -7.10 27.24 16.69
CA ASN A 256 -7.27 26.46 15.46
C ASN A 256 -5.97 25.72 15.07
N ASN A 257 -4.90 25.90 15.84
CA ASN A 257 -3.60 25.31 15.56
C ASN A 257 -3.29 24.17 16.53
N ASP A 258 -2.63 23.15 15.98
CA ASP A 258 -2.15 22.01 16.74
C ASP A 258 -0.64 22.12 16.98
N VAL A 259 -0.20 21.73 18.18
CA VAL A 259 1.22 21.57 18.48
C VAL A 259 1.70 20.24 17.93
N ILE A 260 2.77 20.27 17.13
CA ILE A 260 3.39 19.10 16.52
C ILE A 260 4.87 19.01 16.85
N ILE A 261 5.42 17.80 16.72
CA ILE A 261 6.86 17.54 16.73
C ILE A 261 7.37 17.65 15.30
N LEU A 262 8.24 18.62 15.04
CA LEU A 262 8.94 18.74 13.76
C LEU A 262 9.99 17.63 13.61
N PRO A 263 10.02 16.93 12.46
CA PRO A 263 11.17 16.12 12.07
C PRO A 263 12.44 16.98 11.95
N ARG A 264 13.61 16.38 12.20
CA ARG A 264 14.91 17.06 11.99
C ARG A 264 15.01 17.53 10.54
N ASN A 265 15.59 18.72 10.34
CA ASN A 265 15.82 19.35 9.02
C ASN A 265 14.56 19.74 8.23
N MET A 266 13.42 19.98 8.91
CA MET A 266 12.20 20.48 8.28
C MET A 266 11.68 21.75 8.97
N THR A 267 11.03 22.61 8.19
CA THR A 267 10.31 23.78 8.68
C THR A 267 8.81 23.52 8.75
N ALA A 268 8.09 24.23 9.62
CA ALA A 268 6.62 24.16 9.66
C ALA A 268 5.98 24.49 8.30
N SER A 269 6.54 25.45 7.57
CA SER A 269 6.10 25.80 6.21
C SER A 269 6.33 24.66 5.21
N SER A 270 7.43 23.91 5.32
CA SER A 270 7.69 22.74 4.49
C SER A 270 6.67 21.63 4.75
N ILE A 271 6.34 21.34 6.01
CA ILE A 271 5.32 20.32 6.34
C ILE A 271 3.95 20.69 5.77
N MET A 272 3.57 21.97 5.83
CA MET A 272 2.30 22.44 5.31
C MET A 272 2.21 22.43 3.78
N ARG A 273 3.35 22.51 3.07
CA ARG A 273 3.41 22.40 1.59
C ARG A 273 3.38 20.95 1.11
N HIS A 274 3.87 20.02 1.91
CA HIS A 274 3.95 18.61 1.52
C HIS A 274 2.73 17.83 2.06
N HIS A 275 1.69 17.72 1.22
CA HIS A 275 0.41 17.09 1.56
C HIS A 275 0.49 15.63 2.01
N TRP A 276 1.62 14.93 1.81
CA TRP A 276 1.82 13.55 2.26
C TRP A 276 2.46 13.42 3.65
N MET A 277 2.88 14.52 4.27
CA MET A 277 3.54 14.50 5.57
C MET A 277 2.51 14.33 6.70
N ASN A 278 2.79 13.41 7.64
CA ASN A 278 1.95 13.17 8.81
C ASN A 278 2.77 13.34 10.12
N PRO A 279 2.97 14.59 10.57
CA PRO A 279 3.72 14.87 11.80
C PRO A 279 2.96 14.43 13.06
N THR A 280 3.70 14.05 14.10
CA THR A 280 3.13 13.62 15.39
C THR A 280 2.58 14.83 16.16
N LYS A 281 1.32 14.76 16.59
CA LYS A 281 0.74 15.74 17.53
C LYS A 281 1.37 15.59 18.91
N ALA A 282 1.77 16.72 19.52
CA ALA A 282 2.29 16.76 20.88
C ALA A 282 1.31 17.51 21.78
N LYS A 283 0.57 16.76 22.60
CA LYS A 283 -0.34 17.35 23.61
C LYS A 283 0.37 17.70 24.90
N HIS A 284 1.44 16.97 25.20
CA HIS A 284 2.19 17.10 26.44
C HIS A 284 3.69 17.15 26.16
N ILE A 285 4.44 17.75 27.09
CA ILE A 285 5.88 17.64 27.22
C ILE A 285 6.20 17.08 28.60
N VAL A 286 7.11 16.12 28.66
CA VAL A 286 7.41 15.34 29.86
C VAL A 286 8.84 15.63 30.31
N CYS A 287 9.03 15.86 31.61
CA CYS A 287 10.37 15.89 32.17
C CYS A 287 10.92 14.46 32.27
N THR A 288 11.91 14.13 31.45
CA THR A 288 12.46 12.77 31.43
C THR A 288 13.33 12.52 32.65
N MET A 289 13.61 11.24 32.88
CA MET A 289 14.53 10.77 33.91
C MET A 289 15.97 11.29 33.72
N GLY A 290 16.32 11.74 32.51
CA GLY A 290 17.58 12.43 32.22
C GLY A 290 17.57 13.94 32.50
N LEU A 291 16.56 14.46 33.21
CA LEU A 291 16.33 15.89 33.49
C LEU A 291 16.31 16.76 32.22
N LYS A 292 15.73 16.23 31.15
CA LYS A 292 15.53 16.92 29.87
C LYS A 292 14.06 16.83 29.48
N TRP A 293 13.58 17.82 28.75
CA TRP A 293 12.22 17.78 28.21
C TRP A 293 12.13 16.88 26.98
N PHE A 294 11.08 16.04 26.94
CA PHE A 294 10.69 15.28 25.76
C PHE A 294 9.22 15.54 25.39
N PRO A 295 8.89 15.82 24.13
CA PRO A 295 9.82 16.14 23.04
C PRO A 295 10.67 17.38 23.36
N HIS A 296 11.82 17.52 22.72
CA HIS A 296 12.69 18.67 22.94
C HIS A 296 11.96 19.98 22.57
N PRO A 297 12.02 21.06 23.37
CA PRO A 297 11.30 22.32 23.11
C PRO A 297 11.55 22.88 21.70
N ASP A 298 12.79 22.84 21.22
CA ASP A 298 13.16 23.29 19.87
C ASP A 298 12.46 22.55 18.73
N ALA A 299 12.01 21.31 18.96
CA ALA A 299 11.32 20.52 17.96
C ALA A 299 9.82 20.87 17.87
N LEU A 300 9.27 21.62 18.82
CA LEU A 300 7.84 21.91 18.88
C LEU A 300 7.47 23.10 17.99
N ARG A 301 6.44 22.96 17.16
CA ARG A 301 5.84 24.07 16.39
C ARG A 301 4.32 23.96 16.34
N CYS A 302 3.68 25.10 16.12
CA CYS A 302 2.27 25.18 15.79
C CYS A 302 2.08 25.08 14.28
N ILE A 303 1.14 24.24 13.85
CA ILE A 303 0.63 24.21 12.47
C ILE A 303 -0.88 24.37 12.49
N LYS A 304 -1.46 24.79 11.36
CA LYS A 304 -2.92 24.80 11.21
C LYS A 304 -3.47 23.39 11.46
N GLY A 305 -4.41 23.26 12.39
CA GLY A 305 -5.10 22.02 12.70
C GLY A 305 -6.04 21.58 11.58
N CYS A 306 -6.72 20.46 11.76
CA CYS A 306 -7.74 19.99 10.82
C CYS A 306 -9.07 20.70 11.11
N GLU A 307 -9.80 21.05 10.06
CA GLU A 307 -11.12 21.69 10.17
C GLU A 307 -12.20 20.65 10.53
N PRO A 308 -13.31 21.08 11.18
CA PRO A 308 -14.28 20.16 11.78
C PRO A 308 -15.10 19.30 10.80
N PHE A 309 -15.09 19.64 9.51
CA PHE A 309 -15.85 18.96 8.46
C PHE A 309 -15.19 17.68 7.92
N MET A 310 -14.19 17.15 8.63
CA MET A 310 -13.47 15.95 8.21
C MET A 310 -14.39 14.73 8.08
N GLY A 311 -14.40 14.11 6.90
CA GLY A 311 -15.21 12.91 6.64
C GLY A 311 -16.69 13.22 6.36
N ASP A 312 -17.02 14.45 5.94
CA ASP A 312 -18.39 14.88 5.67
C ASP A 312 -18.90 14.53 4.26
N ASN A 313 -18.10 13.81 3.48
CA ASN A 313 -18.28 13.46 2.08
C ASN A 313 -17.98 14.55 1.06
N TYR A 314 -17.34 15.65 1.46
CA TYR A 314 -16.75 16.62 0.57
C TYR A 314 -15.23 16.52 0.66
N CYS A 315 -14.52 16.92 -0.40
CA CYS A 315 -13.06 17.00 -0.34
C CYS A 315 -12.67 18.44 -0.04
N ASP A 316 -12.40 18.72 1.22
CA ASP A 316 -11.96 20.02 1.70
C ASP A 316 -10.46 20.21 1.42
N ALA A 317 -10.13 21.27 0.68
CA ALA A 317 -8.74 21.57 0.31
C ALA A 317 -7.80 21.72 1.54
N ILE A 318 -8.33 22.18 2.68
CA ILE A 318 -7.56 22.40 3.92
C ILE A 318 -7.29 21.08 4.66
N ASN A 319 -8.21 20.12 4.56
CA ASN A 319 -8.07 18.79 5.16
C ASN A 319 -7.43 17.78 4.18
N ASN A 320 -7.22 18.13 2.91
CA ASN A 320 -6.56 17.32 1.91
C ASN A 320 -5.03 17.21 2.13
N ARG A 321 -4.65 16.58 3.25
CA ARG A 321 -3.27 16.27 3.63
C ARG A 321 -3.23 15.09 4.59
N ALA A 322 -2.13 14.36 4.61
CA ALA A 322 -1.97 13.14 5.40
C ALA A 322 -2.15 13.38 6.90
N TYR A 323 -1.78 14.55 7.42
CA TYR A 323 -2.04 14.95 8.80
C TYR A 323 -3.54 14.93 9.19
N CYS A 324 -4.42 15.21 8.23
CA CYS A 324 -5.87 15.16 8.37
C CYS A 324 -6.47 13.92 7.66
N ASN A 325 -5.65 12.89 7.44
CA ASN A 325 -6.01 11.65 6.74
C ASN A 325 -6.68 11.87 5.38
N TYR A 326 -6.27 12.91 4.63
CA TYR A 326 -6.87 13.27 3.34
C TYR A 326 -8.39 13.46 3.46
N ASP A 327 -8.77 14.31 4.41
CA ASP A 327 -10.16 14.63 4.75
C ASP A 327 -10.98 13.41 5.17
N GLY A 328 -10.42 12.60 6.08
CA GLY A 328 -11.04 11.34 6.47
C GLY A 328 -11.14 10.30 5.34
N GLY A 329 -10.49 10.56 4.20
CA GLY A 329 -10.54 9.75 2.99
C GLY A 329 -11.46 10.28 1.90
N ASP A 330 -12.16 11.40 2.08
CA ASP A 330 -13.09 11.94 1.08
C ASP A 330 -12.37 12.49 -0.16
N CYS A 331 -11.10 12.86 -0.02
CA CYS A 331 -10.24 13.25 -1.14
C CYS A 331 -9.60 12.07 -1.88
N CYS A 332 -9.85 10.81 -1.47
CA CYS A 332 -9.23 9.62 -2.06
C CYS A 332 -10.22 8.86 -2.97
N HIS A 333 -9.87 8.63 -4.23
CA HIS A 333 -10.75 7.96 -5.21
C HIS A 333 -11.25 6.57 -4.74
N SER A 334 -10.38 5.82 -4.04
CA SER A 334 -10.68 4.46 -3.57
C SER A 334 -11.69 4.39 -2.43
N THR A 335 -12.00 5.51 -1.78
CA THR A 335 -12.87 5.58 -0.60
C THR A 335 -14.18 6.31 -0.85
N VAL A 336 -14.32 6.96 -2.01
CA VAL A 336 -15.54 7.64 -2.46
C VAL A 336 -16.63 6.63 -2.82
N LYS A 337 -17.86 6.83 -2.29
CA LYS A 337 -18.97 5.89 -2.42
C LYS A 337 -20.04 6.31 -3.44
N THR A 338 -20.08 7.58 -3.86
CA THR A 338 -21.14 8.10 -4.74
C THR A 338 -20.62 8.93 -5.93
N LYS A 339 -21.41 8.97 -7.02
CA LYS A 339 -21.08 9.74 -8.25
C LYS A 339 -21.00 11.26 -8.01
N LYS A 340 -21.76 11.81 -7.05
CA LYS A 340 -21.74 13.24 -6.70
C LYS A 340 -20.42 13.67 -6.05
N GLN A 341 -19.86 12.80 -5.20
CA GLN A 341 -18.55 12.97 -4.56
C GLN A 341 -17.41 12.94 -5.60
N LEU A 342 -17.51 12.07 -6.62
CA LEU A 342 -16.55 12.00 -7.73
C LEU A 342 -16.49 13.29 -8.57
N LEU A 343 -17.61 13.99 -8.77
CA LEU A 343 -17.63 15.28 -9.48
C LEU A 343 -16.95 16.40 -8.69
N HIS A 344 -17.17 16.47 -7.37
CA HIS A 344 -16.53 17.48 -6.52
C HIS A 344 -15.02 17.24 -6.43
N GLN A 345 -14.58 15.99 -6.33
CA GLN A 345 -13.16 15.62 -6.37
C GLN A 345 -12.47 16.11 -7.65
N LYS A 346 -13.13 16.02 -8.81
CA LYS A 346 -12.61 16.54 -10.09
C LYS A 346 -12.43 18.07 -10.05
N MET A 347 -13.34 18.80 -9.41
CA MET A 347 -13.30 20.27 -9.32
C MET A 347 -12.14 20.78 -8.45
N VAL A 348 -11.87 20.11 -7.32
CA VAL A 348 -10.76 20.45 -6.41
C VAL A 348 -9.40 20.21 -7.09
N MET A 349 -9.24 19.06 -7.75
CA MET A 349 -8.02 18.73 -8.50
C MET A 349 -7.72 19.73 -9.62
N ILE A 350 -8.75 20.28 -10.28
CA ILE A 350 -8.60 21.33 -11.30
C ILE A 350 -8.17 22.65 -10.66
N SER A 351 -8.76 23.03 -9.52
CA SER A 351 -8.40 24.28 -8.82
C SER A 351 -6.98 24.29 -8.24
N ASP A 352 -6.45 23.11 -7.89
CA ASP A 352 -5.06 22.94 -7.43
C ASP A 352 -4.06 22.96 -8.60
N LEU A 353 -4.46 22.48 -9.80
CA LEU A 353 -3.67 22.59 -11.04
C LEU A 353 -3.54 24.04 -11.51
N GLU A 354 -4.59 24.86 -11.34
CA GLU A 354 -4.60 26.27 -11.75
C GLU A 354 -3.78 27.20 -10.83
N LYS A 355 -3.47 26.78 -9.59
CA LYS A 355 -2.69 27.57 -8.62
C LYS A 355 -1.17 27.33 -8.65
N GLY A 356 -0.68 26.43 -9.50
CA GLY A 356 0.70 26.47 -10.01
C GLY A 356 1.69 25.36 -9.58
N SER A 357 2.17 24.66 -10.61
CA SER A 357 3.59 24.37 -10.96
C SER A 357 4.27 23.03 -10.56
N TYR A 358 4.73 22.34 -11.61
CA TYR A 358 5.79 21.32 -11.75
C TYR A 358 5.49 19.84 -11.49
N LEU A 359 4.93 19.18 -12.52
CA LEU A 359 5.35 17.84 -12.93
C LEU A 359 5.66 17.86 -14.44
N LYS A 360 6.94 18.01 -14.80
CA LYS A 360 7.46 17.63 -16.12
C LYS A 360 8.81 16.90 -15.92
N HIS A 361 8.88 15.70 -16.52
CA HIS A 361 10.03 14.85 -16.89
C HIS A 361 11.25 14.82 -15.94
N GLY A 362 11.72 13.69 -15.42
CA GLY A 362 11.93 12.42 -16.12
C GLY A 362 13.31 12.40 -16.78
N GLU A 363 14.37 12.23 -15.99
CA GLU A 363 15.66 11.72 -16.45
C GLU A 363 16.15 10.62 -15.51
N LEU A 364 16.61 9.54 -16.13
CA LEU A 364 17.01 8.27 -15.52
C LEU A 364 18.23 8.45 -14.60
N GLU A 365 18.25 7.78 -13.44
CA GLU A 365 19.37 6.96 -12.95
C GLU A 365 18.93 6.03 -11.79
N ASN A 366 19.74 5.00 -11.54
CA ASN A 366 19.42 3.64 -11.08
C ASN A 366 19.40 3.47 -9.51
N PRO A 367 19.23 2.26 -8.91
CA PRO A 367 18.20 2.01 -7.89
C PRO A 367 18.75 1.51 -6.54
N SER A 368 18.47 2.20 -5.42
CA SER A 368 18.61 1.58 -4.10
C SER A 368 17.90 2.37 -3.00
N SER A 369 16.65 1.99 -2.70
CA SER A 369 16.01 2.10 -1.37
C SER A 369 14.51 1.82 -1.49
N LYS A 370 14.13 0.54 -1.36
CA LYS A 370 12.72 0.14 -1.27
C LYS A 370 12.19 0.42 0.14
N GLY A 371 11.70 1.63 0.35
CA GLY A 371 10.65 1.92 1.34
C GLY A 371 9.28 1.80 0.67
N ILE A 372 8.35 1.10 1.29
CA ILE A 372 6.98 0.92 0.78
C ILE A 372 6.25 2.26 0.87
N VAL A 373 6.29 3.04 -0.22
CA VAL A 373 5.37 4.16 -0.47
C VAL A 373 4.09 3.54 -1.02
N PRO A 374 2.88 3.86 -0.49
CA PRO A 374 1.66 3.52 -1.18
C PRO A 374 1.71 4.15 -2.59
N LYS A 375 1.63 3.32 -3.63
CA LYS A 375 1.32 3.80 -4.99
C LYS A 375 -0.09 4.41 -4.94
N GLN A 376 -0.17 5.66 -4.54
CA GLN A 376 -1.35 6.51 -4.61
C GLN A 376 -0.85 7.95 -4.56
N ILE A 377 0.03 8.28 -5.52
CA ILE A 377 0.20 9.68 -5.92
C ILE A 377 -1.07 10.02 -6.69
N ALA A 378 -1.84 10.94 -6.12
CA ALA A 378 -2.90 11.65 -6.80
C ALA A 378 -2.34 12.28 -8.09
N GLY A 379 -2.99 12.01 -9.23
CA GLY A 379 -2.89 12.88 -10.41
C GLY A 379 -2.03 12.45 -11.61
N LEU A 380 -1.78 11.16 -11.88
CA LEU A 380 -1.06 10.75 -13.11
C LEU A 380 -1.81 9.79 -14.06
N ASP A 381 -2.93 9.18 -13.67
CA ASP A 381 -3.67 8.28 -14.57
C ASP A 381 -4.76 8.99 -15.43
N PHE A 382 -4.84 10.32 -15.37
CA PHE A 382 -5.92 11.08 -16.04
C PHE A 382 -5.64 11.53 -17.48
N LEU A 383 -4.43 11.34 -18.03
CA LEU A 383 -4.11 11.79 -19.39
C LEU A 383 -4.22 10.72 -20.48
N GLN A 384 -4.68 9.50 -20.18
CA GLN A 384 -4.84 8.45 -21.21
C GLN A 384 -6.27 7.97 -21.46
N SER A 385 -7.29 8.59 -20.84
CA SER A 385 -8.69 8.18 -21.02
C SER A 385 -9.63 9.24 -21.63
N SER A 386 -9.13 10.43 -21.96
CA SER A 386 -9.95 11.55 -22.43
C SER A 386 -10.01 11.75 -23.94
N GLU A 387 -9.61 10.79 -24.78
CA GLU A 387 -9.76 10.92 -26.24
C GLU A 387 -11.09 10.40 -26.82
N ASN A 388 -12.04 9.91 -26.03
CA ASN A 388 -13.31 9.38 -26.59
C ASN A 388 -14.57 9.75 -25.79
N VAL A 389 -14.80 11.04 -25.55
CA VAL A 389 -16.18 11.55 -25.33
C VAL A 389 -16.30 12.94 -25.97
N ILE A 390 -16.68 12.95 -27.25
CA ILE A 390 -17.59 13.96 -27.84
C ILE A 390 -18.68 13.17 -28.55
#